data_AF-A0A255HI22-F1
#
_entry.id   AF-A0A255HI22-F1
#
_cell.length_a   1.000
_cell.length_b   1.000
_cell.length_c   1.000
_cell.angle_alpha   90.00
_cell.angle_beta   90.00
_cell.angle_gamma   90.00
#
_symmetry.space_group_name_H-M   'P 1'
#
loop_
_entity.id
_entity.type
_entity.pdbx_description
1 polymer ?
#
loop_
_entity_poly.entity_id
_entity_poly.type
_entity_poly.pdbx_seq_one_letter_code
_entity_poly.pdbx_strand_id
1 'polypeptide(L)'
;MQANVGEVGNATEKTSEQQEAARREFIAELWRRFEALQEWAVGHWPDRQHPLSSADFVETRKEILGLRSPAGPLSQPSQNDEAEPEDGGAQYRDVTPAPWP
;
A
#
# COMPACT_ATOMS: atom_id res chain seq x y z
N MET A 1 -15.38 -45.44 -1.56
CA MET A 1 -14.95 -44.16 -2.15
C MET A 1 -14.45 -43.29 -1.00
N GLN A 2 -13.14 -43.15 -0.84
CA GLN A 2 -12.53 -42.24 0.14
C GLN A 2 -12.12 -40.96 -0.61
N ALA A 3 -12.60 -39.81 -0.17
CA ALA A 3 -12.29 -38.51 -0.74
C ALA A 3 -11.00 -37.96 -0.09
N ASN A 4 -10.03 -37.60 -0.92
CA ASN A 4 -8.76 -37.01 -0.54
C ASN A 4 -8.97 -35.52 -0.19
N VAL A 5 -9.24 -35.22 1.09
CA VAL A 5 -9.46 -33.85 1.62
C VAL A 5 -8.14 -33.17 2.03
N GLY A 6 -6.97 -33.77 1.72
CA GLY A 6 -5.67 -33.27 2.16
C GLY A 6 -4.95 -32.28 1.22
N GLU A 7 -5.40 -32.09 -0.02
CA GLU A 7 -4.58 -31.41 -1.05
C GLU A 7 -4.86 -29.90 -1.18
N VAL A 8 -6.04 -29.43 -0.74
CA VAL A 8 -6.47 -28.03 -0.94
C VAL A 8 -5.76 -27.06 0.02
N GLY A 9 -5.47 -27.47 1.26
CA GLY A 9 -4.82 -26.59 2.26
C GLY A 9 -3.40 -26.15 1.88
N ASN A 10 -2.62 -27.07 1.30
CA ASN A 10 -1.21 -26.84 0.96
C ASN A 10 -1.03 -25.84 -0.21
N ALA A 11 -1.98 -25.80 -1.14
CA ALA A 11 -1.94 -24.87 -2.28
C ALA A 11 -2.21 -23.41 -1.85
N THR A 12 -3.11 -23.21 -0.90
CA THR A 12 -3.45 -21.88 -0.37
C THR A 12 -2.31 -21.29 0.47
N GLU A 13 -1.63 -22.12 1.28
CA GLU A 13 -0.47 -21.74 2.08
C GLU A 13 0.73 -21.33 1.21
N LYS A 14 1.06 -22.13 0.17
CA LYS A 14 2.15 -21.79 -0.76
C LYS A 14 1.92 -20.50 -1.52
N THR A 15 0.66 -20.19 -1.86
CA THR A 15 0.31 -18.98 -2.61
C THR A 15 0.48 -17.72 -1.74
N SER A 16 0.15 -17.83 -0.45
CA SER A 16 0.31 -16.73 0.51
C SER A 16 1.78 -16.47 0.85
N GLU A 17 2.60 -17.52 0.99
CA GLU A 17 4.06 -17.39 1.16
C GLU A 17 4.74 -16.72 -0.05
N GLN A 18 4.34 -17.11 -1.27
CA GLN A 18 4.84 -16.48 -2.51
C GLN A 18 4.43 -15.00 -2.60
N GLN A 19 3.20 -14.67 -2.20
CA GLN A 19 2.72 -13.30 -2.18
C GLN A 19 3.47 -12.44 -1.15
N GLU A 20 3.79 -13.00 0.03
CA GLU A 20 4.65 -12.32 1.01
C GLU A 20 6.07 -12.08 0.51
N ALA A 21 6.66 -13.07 -0.17
CA ALA A 21 7.98 -12.92 -0.77
C ALA A 21 8.00 -11.82 -1.84
N ALA A 22 7.04 -11.87 -2.78
CA ALA A 22 6.89 -10.86 -3.83
C ALA A 22 6.66 -9.46 -3.24
N ARG A 23 5.89 -9.35 -2.15
CA ARG A 23 5.67 -8.09 -1.43
C ARG A 23 6.95 -7.53 -0.83
N ARG A 24 7.78 -8.37 -0.20
CA ARG A 24 9.07 -7.95 0.37
C ARG A 24 10.04 -7.46 -0.70
N GLU A 25 10.11 -8.18 -1.82
CA GLU A 25 10.91 -7.77 -2.99
C GLU A 25 10.44 -6.45 -3.57
N PHE A 26 9.13 -6.28 -3.73
CA PHE A 26 8.54 -5.03 -4.20
C PHE A 26 8.88 -3.86 -3.29
N ILE A 27 8.74 -4.01 -1.96
CA ILE A 27 9.06 -2.95 -1.00
C ILE A 27 10.55 -2.59 -1.05
N ALA A 28 11.44 -3.59 -1.17
CA ALA A 28 12.87 -3.35 -1.27
C ALA A 28 13.23 -2.56 -2.54
N GLU A 29 12.65 -2.93 -3.68
CA GLU A 29 12.87 -2.22 -4.94
C GLU A 29 12.25 -0.81 -4.93
N LEU A 30 11.06 -0.65 -4.36
CA LEU A 30 10.41 0.64 -4.19
C LEU A 30 11.28 1.59 -3.36
N TRP A 31 11.81 1.10 -2.24
CA TRP A 31 12.72 1.87 -1.40
C TRP A 31 13.97 2.32 -2.18
N ARG A 32 14.61 1.39 -2.90
CA ARG A 32 15.80 1.68 -3.71
C ARG A 32 15.52 2.74 -4.78
N ARG A 33 14.40 2.63 -5.50
CA ARG A 33 14.00 3.61 -6.52
C ARG A 33 13.67 4.97 -5.93
N PHE A 34 13.02 4.97 -4.77
CA PHE A 34 12.67 6.18 -4.06
C PHE A 34 13.91 6.95 -3.60
N GLU A 35 14.92 6.26 -3.05
CA GLU A 35 16.19 6.90 -2.68
C GLU A 35 16.88 7.53 -3.89
N ALA A 36 16.97 6.81 -5.02
CA ALA A 36 17.55 7.33 -6.25
C ALA A 36 16.79 8.56 -6.79
N LEU A 37 15.46 8.54 -6.74
CA LEU A 37 14.62 9.67 -7.11
C LEU A 37 14.86 10.88 -6.20
N GLN A 38 14.96 10.65 -4.89
CA GLN A 38 15.19 11.69 -3.91
C GLN A 38 16.54 12.38 -4.13
N GLU A 39 17.61 11.61 -4.33
CA GLU A 39 18.94 12.13 -4.64
C GLU A 39 18.92 12.97 -5.92
N TRP A 40 18.27 12.45 -6.97
CA TRP A 40 18.10 13.18 -8.22
C TRP A 40 17.32 14.49 -8.02
N ALA A 41 16.20 14.45 -7.30
CA ALA A 41 15.35 15.61 -7.09
C ALA A 41 16.09 16.72 -6.33
N VAL A 42 16.83 16.37 -5.28
CA VAL A 42 17.66 17.34 -4.52
C VAL A 42 18.77 17.93 -5.40
N GLY A 43 19.40 17.12 -6.25
CA GLY A 43 20.49 17.58 -7.15
C GLY A 43 20.02 18.45 -8.31
N HIS A 44 18.80 18.21 -8.82
CA HIS A 44 18.27 18.82 -10.04
C HIS A 44 17.13 19.80 -9.81
N TRP A 45 16.85 20.17 -8.56
CA TRP A 45 15.74 21.06 -8.24
C TRP A 45 15.88 22.44 -8.93
N PRO A 46 14.86 22.90 -9.68
CA PRO A 46 14.93 24.15 -10.44
C PRO A 46 14.84 25.40 -9.56
N ASP A 47 14.11 25.33 -8.42
CA ASP A 47 13.96 26.47 -7.52
C ASP A 47 15.08 26.52 -6.48
N ARG A 48 16.07 27.38 -6.73
CA ARG A 48 17.20 27.59 -5.82
C ARG A 48 16.84 28.44 -4.60
N GLN A 49 15.71 29.16 -4.60
CA GLN A 49 15.26 29.97 -3.46
C GLN A 49 14.58 29.11 -2.40
N HIS A 50 13.95 28.01 -2.81
CA HIS A 50 13.35 27.01 -1.93
C HIS A 50 13.94 25.63 -2.24
N PRO A 51 15.16 25.33 -1.76
CA PRO A 51 15.81 24.06 -2.07
C PRO A 51 15.06 22.89 -1.45
N LEU A 52 14.83 21.84 -2.23
CA LEU A 52 14.40 20.56 -1.68
C LEU A 52 15.49 19.96 -0.81
N SER A 53 15.08 19.38 0.30
CA SER A 53 15.93 18.69 1.25
C SER A 53 15.42 17.27 1.51
N SER A 54 16.24 16.43 2.15
CA SER A 54 15.78 15.11 2.58
C SER A 54 14.64 15.15 3.60
N ALA A 55 14.43 16.28 4.30
CA ALA A 55 13.36 16.42 5.30
C ALA A 55 11.98 16.45 4.65
N ASP A 56 11.87 16.94 3.40
CA ASP A 56 10.61 17.06 2.67
C ASP A 56 10.03 15.69 2.27
N PHE A 57 10.84 14.64 2.36
CA PHE A 57 10.50 13.26 1.95
C PHE A 57 10.18 12.34 3.13
N VAL A 58 10.17 12.86 4.36
CA VAL A 58 9.97 12.04 5.57
C VAL A 58 8.63 11.33 5.57
N GLU A 59 7.57 11.97 5.10
CA GLU A 59 6.23 11.35 5.08
C GLU A 59 6.17 10.19 4.10
N THR A 60 6.69 10.35 2.88
CA THR A 60 6.77 9.26 1.89
C THR A 60 7.59 8.07 2.40
N ARG A 61 8.67 8.32 3.16
CA ARG A 61 9.44 7.23 3.79
C ARG A 61 8.60 6.46 4.80
N LYS A 62 7.80 7.15 5.63
CA LYS A 62 6.89 6.49 6.57
C LYS A 62 5.85 5.65 5.84
N GLU A 63 5.28 6.14 4.75
CA GLU A 63 4.33 5.39 3.95
C GLU A 63 4.95 4.10 3.39
N ILE A 64 6.14 4.17 2.80
CA ILE A 64 6.85 2.99 2.27
C ILE A 64 7.17 1.98 3.39
N LEU A 65 7.57 2.47 4.57
CA LEU A 65 7.78 1.60 5.74
C LEU A 65 6.46 0.98 6.23
N GLY A 66 5.36 1.72 6.17
CA GLY A 66 4.02 1.26 6.48
C GLY A 66 3.57 0.08 5.60
N LEU A 67 4.06 0.01 4.36
CA LEU A 67 3.83 -1.12 3.47
C LEU A 67 4.47 -2.42 3.97
N ARG A 68 5.32 -2.41 5.00
CA ARG A 68 5.85 -3.67 5.57
C ARG A 68 4.83 -4.40 6.43
N SER A 69 3.90 -3.69 7.05
CA SER A 69 2.82 -4.32 7.83
C SER A 69 1.81 -4.98 6.89
N PRO A 70 1.46 -6.27 7.06
CA PRO A 70 0.44 -6.93 6.24
C PRO A 70 -0.96 -6.30 6.40
N ALA A 71 -1.18 -5.49 7.44
CA ALA A 71 -2.37 -4.65 7.65
C ALA A 71 -2.12 -3.16 7.31
N GLY A 72 -1.04 -2.87 6.57
CA GLY A 72 -0.61 -1.50 6.24
C GLY A 72 -1.58 -0.76 5.32
N PRO A 73 -1.28 0.50 4.95
CA PRO A 73 -2.23 1.39 4.25
C PRO A 73 -2.74 0.87 2.90
N LEU A 74 -2.02 -0.04 2.23
CA LEU A 74 -2.49 -0.74 1.02
C LEU A 74 -3.35 -1.98 1.28
N SER A 75 -3.36 -2.45 2.53
CA SER A 75 -4.20 -3.55 3.03
C SER A 75 -5.43 -3.02 3.76
N GLN A 76 -5.63 -1.70 3.77
CA GLN A 76 -6.92 -1.15 4.13
C GLN A 76 -7.89 -1.77 3.12
N PRO A 77 -8.89 -2.54 3.58
CA PRO A 77 -9.89 -3.00 2.65
C PRO A 77 -10.43 -1.73 1.99
N SER A 78 -10.45 -1.72 0.65
CA SER A 78 -11.41 -0.89 -0.07
C SER A 78 -12.71 -0.93 0.74
N GLN A 79 -13.41 0.20 0.89
CA GLN A 79 -14.64 0.36 1.70
C GLN A 79 -15.79 -0.67 1.46
N ASN A 80 -15.53 -1.75 0.73
CA ASN A 80 -16.35 -2.95 0.56
C ASN A 80 -16.32 -3.95 1.73
N ASP A 81 -15.40 -3.85 2.71
CA ASP A 81 -15.47 -4.65 3.97
C ASP A 81 -16.06 -3.86 5.14
N GLU A 82 -16.71 -2.73 4.88
CA GLU A 82 -17.65 -2.20 5.86
C GLU A 82 -18.85 -3.13 5.91
N ALA A 83 -19.29 -3.48 7.14
CA ALA A 83 -20.49 -4.28 7.35
C ALA A 83 -21.65 -3.68 6.54
N GLU A 84 -22.58 -4.50 6.03
CA GLU A 84 -23.76 -3.93 5.38
C GLU A 84 -24.48 -2.98 6.37
N PRO A 85 -25.22 -1.98 5.86
CA PRO A 85 -25.91 -1.02 6.72
C PRO A 85 -26.81 -1.70 7.78
N GLU A 86 -27.34 -2.88 7.46
CA GLU A 86 -28.13 -3.73 8.36
C GLU A 86 -27.33 -4.41 9.48
N ASP A 87 -26.02 -4.60 9.29
CA ASP A 87 -25.07 -5.15 10.26
C ASP A 87 -24.28 -4.06 11.02
N GLY A 88 -24.65 -2.78 10.83
CA GLY A 88 -24.07 -1.64 11.55
C GLY A 88 -22.99 -0.86 10.80
N GLY A 89 -22.88 -1.03 9.48
CA GLY A 89 -21.98 -0.22 8.65
C GLY A 89 -22.46 1.21 8.37
N ALA A 90 -21.60 1.98 7.69
CA ALA A 90 -21.88 3.37 7.38
C ALA A 90 -23.08 3.51 6.42
N GLN A 91 -24.07 4.32 6.83
CA GLN A 91 -25.28 4.62 6.05
C GLN A 91 -25.06 5.73 5.01
N TYR A 92 -23.88 6.34 5.01
CA TYR A 92 -23.55 7.50 4.19
C TYR A 92 -22.32 7.21 3.35
N ARG A 93 -22.38 7.58 2.08
CA ARG A 93 -21.23 7.55 1.17
C ARG A 93 -20.67 8.96 1.07
N ASP A 94 -19.40 9.12 1.43
CA ASP A 94 -18.70 10.36 1.13
C ASP A 94 -18.55 10.48 -0.39
N VAL A 95 -19.24 11.46 -0.96
CA VAL A 95 -19.14 11.78 -2.37
C VAL A 95 -18.48 13.14 -2.47
N THR A 96 -17.34 13.21 -3.16
CA THR A 96 -16.79 14.47 -3.61
C THR A 96 -17.85 15.11 -4.53
N PRO A 97 -18.49 16.22 -4.13
CA PRO A 97 -19.51 16.84 -4.97
C PRO A 97 -18.85 17.27 -6.28
N ALA A 98 -19.57 17.10 -7.39
CA ALA A 98 -19.11 17.64 -8.67
C ALA A 98 -18.83 19.15 -8.49
N PRO A 99 -17.73 19.68 -9.05
CA PRO A 99 -17.42 21.09 -8.92
C PRO A 99 -18.56 21.92 -9.53
N TRP A 100 -19.02 22.91 -8.78
CA TRP A 100 -20.05 23.85 -9.24
C TRP A 100 -19.53 24.65 -10.46
N PRO A 101 -20.40 24.96 -11.44
CA PRO A 101 -20.02 25.70 -12.66
C PRO A 101 -19.63 27.16 -12.40
#